data_AF-A0A951K978-F1
#
_entry.id   AF-A0A951K978-F1
#
_cell.length_a   1.000
_cell.length_b   1.000
_cell.length_c   1.000
_cell.angle_alpha   90.00
_cell.angle_beta   90.00
_cell.angle_gamma   90.00
#
_symmetry.space_group_name_H-M   'P 1'
#
loop_
_entity.id
_entity.type
_entity.pdbx_description
1 polymer ?
#
loop_
_entity_poly.entity_id
_entity_poly.type
_entity_poly.pdbx_seq_one_letter_code
_entity_poly.pdbx_strand_id
1 'polypeptide(L)'
;VGRLPGLRAATLGLAVSLVVLSAVATTAPVLLLMLVVGLGYGAQSSLVPALTADLFGTADFGANYGRIFTGWGVAGVAGPQLGAQLGSAGDDFDVALWVGAASATAAFVCHVVIGRRAAATHATAGGG
;
A
#
# COMPACT_ATOMS: atom_id res chain seq x y z
N VAL A 1 10.03 -13.72 -10.13
CA VAL A 1 8.64 -13.29 -10.42
C VAL A 1 8.46 -11.89 -9.84
N GLY A 2 8.02 -10.93 -10.64
CA GLY A 2 8.21 -9.49 -10.41
C GLY A 2 7.64 -8.98 -9.08
N ARG A 3 8.52 -8.57 -8.17
CA ARG A 3 8.14 -7.99 -6.87
C ARG A 3 7.25 -6.76 -7.03
N LEU A 4 7.56 -5.93 -8.03
CA LEU A 4 6.81 -4.71 -8.30
C LEU A 4 5.40 -4.98 -8.89
N PRO A 5 5.20 -5.88 -9.88
CA PRO A 5 3.87 -6.36 -10.26
C PRO A 5 3.06 -6.92 -9.09
N GLY A 6 3.67 -7.73 -8.22
CA GLY A 6 2.99 -8.27 -7.03
C GLY A 6 2.54 -7.17 -6.06
N LEU A 7 3.40 -6.17 -5.84
CA LEU A 7 3.12 -5.04 -4.97
C LEU A 7 1.96 -4.20 -5.52
N ARG A 8 1.96 -3.95 -6.85
CA ARG A 8 0.88 -3.24 -7.54
C ARG A 8 -0.44 -3.98 -7.46
N ALA A 9 -0.45 -5.30 -7.66
CA ALA A 9 -1.65 -6.13 -7.57
C ALA A 9 -2.25 -6.09 -6.14
N ALA A 10 -1.41 -6.21 -5.11
CA ALA A 10 -1.83 -6.12 -3.73
C ALA A 10 -2.40 -4.73 -3.36
N THR A 11 -1.74 -3.64 -3.78
CA THR A 11 -2.22 -2.28 -3.51
C THR A 11 -3.51 -1.97 -4.28
N LEU A 12 -3.64 -2.45 -5.52
CA LEU A 12 -4.87 -2.28 -6.31
C LEU A 12 -6.02 -3.07 -5.68
N GLY A 13 -5.78 -4.32 -5.26
CA GLY A 13 -6.77 -5.14 -4.55
C GLY A 13 -7.26 -4.47 -3.27
N LEU A 14 -6.37 -3.82 -2.51
CA LEU A 14 -6.72 -3.01 -1.35
C LEU A 14 -7.61 -1.81 -1.73
N ALA A 15 -7.21 -1.02 -2.73
CA ALA A 15 -7.98 0.15 -3.18
C ALA A 15 -9.39 -0.24 -3.62
N VAL A 16 -9.52 -1.29 -4.43
CA VAL A 16 -10.81 -1.83 -4.88
C VAL A 16 -11.62 -2.33 -3.70
N SER A 17 -11.01 -3.06 -2.77
CA SER A 17 -11.74 -3.61 -1.62
C SER A 17 -12.34 -2.51 -0.75
N LEU A 18 -11.61 -1.42 -0.52
CA LEU A 18 -12.10 -0.27 0.25
C LEU A 18 -13.25 0.47 -0.44
N VAL A 19 -13.21 0.62 -1.76
CA VAL A 19 -14.32 1.19 -2.54
C VAL A 19 -15.55 0.28 -2.52
N VAL A 20 -15.36 -1.04 -2.66
CA VAL A 20 -16.50 -1.97 -2.65
C VAL A 20 -17.13 -2.03 -1.26
N LEU A 21 -16.32 -1.97 -0.19
CA LEU A 21 -16.81 -1.94 1.19
C LEU A 21 -17.74 -0.75 1.46
N SER A 22 -17.57 0.40 0.80
CA SER A 22 -18.47 1.54 0.98
C SER A 22 -19.83 1.37 0.27
N ALA A 23 -20.03 0.25 -0.44
CA ALA A 23 -21.27 -0.03 -1.17
C ALA A 23 -21.95 -1.32 -0.71
N VAL A 24 -21.33 -2.09 0.21
CA VAL A 24 -21.86 -3.37 0.69
C VAL A 24 -21.97 -3.38 2.21
N ALA A 25 -23.14 -3.77 2.72
CA ALA A 25 -23.40 -3.89 4.16
C ALA A 25 -23.69 -5.33 4.61
N THR A 26 -23.64 -6.30 3.69
CA THR A 26 -23.94 -7.71 4.01
C THR A 26 -22.71 -8.46 4.49
N THR A 27 -22.88 -9.32 5.50
CA THR A 27 -21.79 -9.96 6.23
C THR A 27 -20.82 -10.75 5.33
N ALA A 28 -21.34 -11.58 4.42
CA ALA A 28 -20.49 -12.45 3.61
C ALA A 28 -19.55 -11.68 2.66
N PRO A 29 -20.02 -10.69 1.86
CA PRO A 29 -19.14 -9.82 1.07
C PRO A 29 -18.13 -9.04 1.92
N VAL A 30 -18.54 -8.50 3.06
CA VAL A 30 -17.64 -7.75 3.96
C VAL A 30 -16.49 -8.66 4.44
N LEU A 31 -16.78 -9.88 4.86
CA LEU A 31 -15.75 -10.84 5.29
C LEU A 31 -14.79 -11.21 4.15
N LEU A 32 -15.30 -11.42 2.94
CA LEU A 32 -14.48 -11.71 1.77
C LEU A 32 -13.53 -10.54 1.44
N LEU A 33 -14.04 -9.31 1.48
CA LEU A 33 -13.25 -8.11 1.22
C LEU A 33 -12.19 -7.89 2.31
N MET A 34 -12.53 -8.13 3.58
CA MET A 34 -11.55 -8.12 4.68
C MET A 34 -10.45 -9.16 4.52
N LEU A 35 -10.77 -10.36 4.00
CA LEU A 35 -9.77 -11.36 3.66
C LEU A 35 -8.82 -10.87 2.57
N VAL A 36 -9.35 -10.22 1.52
CA VAL A 36 -8.53 -9.63 0.45
C VAL A 36 -7.61 -8.53 0.99
N VAL A 37 -8.12 -7.68 1.88
CA VAL A 37 -7.31 -6.66 2.58
C VAL A 37 -6.18 -7.31 3.39
N GLY A 38 -6.48 -8.36 4.16
CA GLY A 38 -5.49 -9.09 4.95
C GLY A 38 -4.41 -9.77 4.10
N LEU A 39 -4.81 -10.42 3.00
CA LEU A 39 -3.87 -11.00 2.03
C LEU A 39 -3.00 -9.93 1.36
N GLY A 40 -3.60 -8.79 1.00
CA GLY A 40 -2.89 -7.64 0.46
C GLY A 40 -1.83 -7.12 1.41
N TYR A 41 -2.15 -7.01 2.71
CA TYR A 41 -1.20 -6.63 3.74
C TYR A 41 -0.04 -7.62 3.88
N GLY A 42 -0.32 -8.93 3.85
CA GLY A 42 0.72 -9.98 3.86
C GLY A 42 1.65 -9.89 2.65
N ALA A 43 1.10 -9.61 1.47
CA ALA A 43 1.89 -9.39 0.26
C ALA A 43 2.77 -8.13 0.38
N GLN A 44 2.24 -7.00 0.86
CA GLN A 44 3.04 -5.78 1.07
C GLN A 44 4.19 -6.04 2.06
N SER A 45 3.90 -6.68 3.19
CA SER A 45 4.89 -6.98 4.24
C SER A 45 6.07 -7.81 3.74
N SER A 46 5.82 -8.70 2.78
CA SER A 46 6.86 -9.55 2.18
C SER A 46 7.59 -8.85 1.02
N LEU A 47 6.87 -8.05 0.22
CA LEU A 47 7.39 -7.47 -1.02
C LEU A 47 8.11 -6.14 -0.82
N VAL A 48 7.75 -5.33 0.18
CA VAL A 48 8.39 -4.03 0.45
C VAL A 48 9.86 -4.17 0.89
N PRO A 49 10.24 -4.99 1.89
CA PRO A 49 11.66 -5.18 2.24
C PRO A 49 12.44 -5.78 1.06
N ALA A 50 11.84 -6.74 0.40
CA ALA A 50 12.36 -7.36 -0.80
C ALA A 50 12.64 -6.36 -1.94
N LEU A 51 11.73 -5.43 -2.23
CA LEU A 51 11.92 -4.36 -3.22
C LEU A 51 12.95 -3.33 -2.75
N THR A 52 13.00 -3.05 -1.45
CA THR A 52 14.00 -2.13 -0.88
C THR A 52 15.41 -2.67 -1.06
N ALA A 53 15.62 -3.96 -0.81
CA ALA A 53 16.90 -4.63 -1.05
C ALA A 53 17.28 -4.61 -2.54
N ASP A 54 16.32 -4.84 -3.45
CA ASP A 54 16.56 -4.79 -4.89
C ASP A 54 16.93 -3.38 -5.38
N LEU A 55 16.35 -2.32 -4.80
CA LEU A 55 16.58 -0.93 -5.23
C LEU A 55 17.85 -0.29 -4.65
N PHE A 56 18.17 -0.59 -3.40
CA PHE A 56 19.26 0.07 -2.67
C PHE A 56 20.46 -0.85 -2.38
N GLY A 57 20.37 -2.12 -2.72
CA GLY A 57 21.36 -3.12 -2.35
C GLY A 57 21.28 -3.51 -0.88
N THR A 58 22.01 -4.58 -0.52
CA THR A 58 21.99 -5.16 0.83
C THR A 58 22.87 -4.41 1.83
N ALA A 59 23.88 -3.68 1.35
CA ALA A 59 24.80 -2.92 2.21
C ALA A 59 24.10 -1.81 3.00
N ASP A 60 23.24 -1.02 2.34
CA ASP A 60 22.49 0.08 2.95
C ASP A 60 21.02 -0.29 3.25
N PHE A 61 20.70 -1.58 3.25
CA PHE A 61 19.32 -2.04 3.41
C PHE A 61 18.70 -1.58 4.73
N GLY A 62 19.42 -1.75 5.85
CA GLY A 62 18.90 -1.41 7.18
C GLY A 62 18.55 0.07 7.32
N ALA A 63 19.40 0.97 6.81
CA ALA A 63 19.14 2.40 6.85
C ALA A 63 17.95 2.80 5.97
N ASN A 64 17.87 2.25 4.75
CA ASN A 64 16.79 2.59 3.81
C ASN A 64 15.45 1.97 4.23
N TYR A 65 15.43 0.70 4.62
CA TYR A 65 14.23 0.06 5.12
C TYR A 65 13.78 0.66 6.47
N GLY A 66 14.71 1.06 7.33
CA GLY A 66 14.40 1.76 8.57
C GLY A 66 13.63 3.07 8.34
N ARG A 67 13.96 3.83 7.29
CA ARG A 67 13.19 5.04 6.90
C ARG A 67 11.77 4.68 6.45
N ILE A 68 11.62 3.63 5.64
CA ILE A 68 10.30 3.13 5.21
C ILE A 68 9.48 2.68 6.42
N PHE A 69 10.07 1.91 7.32
CA PHE A 69 9.43 1.40 8.52
C PHE A 69 9.05 2.53 9.49
N THR A 70 9.84 3.61 9.55
CA THR A 70 9.48 4.82 10.32
C THR A 70 8.20 5.45 9.78
N GLY A 71 8.08 5.59 8.46
CA GLY A 71 6.83 6.05 7.84
C GLY A 71 5.64 5.13 8.19
N TRP A 72 5.87 3.82 8.22
CA TRP A 72 4.85 2.86 8.65
C TRP A 72 4.46 3.03 10.12
N GLY A 73 5.43 3.26 11.01
CA GLY A 73 5.20 3.55 12.42
C GLY A 73 4.38 4.82 12.62
N VAL A 74 4.69 5.89 11.89
CA VAL A 74 3.90 7.14 11.90
C VAL A 74 2.46 6.87 11.46
N ALA A 75 2.27 6.12 10.37
CA ALA A 75 0.93 5.73 9.92
C ALA A 75 0.18 4.86 10.94
N GLY A 76 0.89 4.00 11.68
CA GLY A 76 0.30 3.17 12.74
C GLY A 76 -0.22 3.97 13.94
N VAL A 77 0.39 5.13 14.23
CA VAL A 77 -0.11 6.06 15.27
C VAL A 77 -1.22 6.96 14.72
N ALA A 78 -1.01 7.55 13.54
CA ALA A 78 -1.96 8.50 12.95
C ALA A 78 -3.26 7.84 12.47
N GLY A 79 -3.20 6.60 11.99
CA GLY A 79 -4.34 5.88 11.42
C GLY A 79 -5.54 5.74 12.37
N PRO A 80 -5.35 5.17 13.58
CA PRO A 80 -6.42 5.06 14.58
C PRO A 80 -6.99 6.41 15.00
N GLN A 81 -6.14 7.44 15.14
CA GLN A 81 -6.58 8.79 15.50
C GLN A 81 -7.46 9.39 14.39
N LEU A 82 -7.04 9.29 13.13
CA LEU A 82 -7.85 9.71 11.98
C LEU A 82 -9.15 8.92 11.91
N GLY A 83 -9.12 7.60 12.13
CA GLY A 83 -10.32 6.76 12.16
C GLY A 83 -11.31 7.17 13.25
N ALA A 84 -10.82 7.49 14.46
CA ALA A 84 -11.66 7.95 15.56
C ALA A 84 -12.28 9.34 15.29
N GLN A 85 -11.51 10.25 14.69
CA GLN A 85 -12.01 11.58 14.31
C GLN A 85 -13.06 11.50 13.20
N LEU A 86 -12.85 10.64 12.21
CA LEU A 86 -13.81 10.43 11.12
C LEU A 86 -15.06 9.68 11.60
N GLY A 87 -14.91 8.74 12.53
CA GLY A 87 -16.03 7.96 13.10
C GLY A 87 -16.88 8.72 14.12
N SER A 88 -16.37 9.80 14.72
CA SER A 88 -17.10 10.62 15.71
C SER A 88 -17.92 11.76 15.09
N ALA A 89 -17.77 12.03 13.79
CA ALA A 89 -18.41 13.15 13.09
C ALA A 89 -19.87 12.90 12.66
N GLY A 90 -20.43 11.71 12.91
CA GLY A 90 -21.83 11.37 12.58
C GLY A 90 -21.93 10.50 11.33
N ASP A 91 -22.25 9.22 11.59
CA ASP A 91 -23.00 8.27 10.77
C ASP A 91 -22.50 7.67 9.44
N ASP A 92 -21.35 8.00 8.85
CA ASP A 92 -20.88 7.22 7.68
C ASP A 92 -19.39 6.84 7.76
N PHE A 93 -19.14 5.59 8.15
CA PHE A 93 -17.82 4.93 8.04
C PHE A 93 -17.28 4.98 6.60
N ASP A 94 -18.15 5.23 5.62
CA ASP A 94 -17.81 5.45 4.21
C ASP A 94 -16.75 6.53 4.01
N VAL A 95 -16.75 7.62 4.81
CA VAL A 95 -15.72 8.65 4.68
C VAL A 95 -14.33 8.08 4.98
N ALA A 96 -14.21 7.24 6.01
CA ALA A 96 -12.96 6.57 6.34
C ALA A 96 -12.54 5.57 5.25
N LEU A 97 -13.50 4.85 4.65
CA LEU A 97 -13.25 3.95 3.53
C LEU A 97 -12.75 4.70 2.28
N TRP A 98 -13.35 5.85 1.95
CA TRP A 98 -12.93 6.68 0.82
C TRP A 98 -11.56 7.32 1.04
N VAL A 99 -11.25 7.80 2.25
CA VAL A 99 -9.91 8.28 2.60
C VAL A 99 -8.88 7.16 2.45
N GLY A 100 -9.23 5.95 2.92
CA GLY A 100 -8.42 4.75 2.72
C GLY A 100 -8.18 4.44 1.24
N ALA A 101 -9.24 4.41 0.42
CA ALA A 101 -9.17 4.17 -1.01
C ALA A 101 -8.33 5.20 -1.77
N ALA A 102 -8.44 6.48 -1.40
CA ALA A 102 -7.63 7.55 -1.96
C ALA A 102 -6.14 7.35 -1.63
N SER A 103 -5.82 7.01 -0.38
CA SER A 103 -4.44 6.72 0.05
C SER A 103 -3.85 5.51 -0.67
N ALA A 104 -4.63 4.43 -0.84
CA ALA A 104 -4.21 3.22 -1.56
C ALA A 104 -3.98 3.50 -3.04
N THR A 105 -4.83 4.32 -3.67
CA THR A 105 -4.64 4.79 -5.04
C THR A 105 -3.37 5.61 -5.19
N ALA A 106 -3.10 6.54 -4.27
CA ALA A 106 -1.87 7.32 -4.26
C ALA A 106 -0.62 6.40 -4.15
N ALA A 107 -0.67 5.40 -3.27
CA ALA A 107 0.40 4.41 -3.15
C ALA A 107 0.61 3.61 -4.45
N PHE A 108 -0.48 3.22 -5.12
CA PHE A 108 -0.41 2.54 -6.42
C PHE A 108 0.30 3.42 -7.47
N VAL A 109 -0.04 4.71 -7.54
CA VAL A 109 0.64 5.67 -8.43
C VAL A 109 2.12 5.76 -8.10
N CYS A 110 2.50 5.84 -6.83
CA CYS A 110 3.90 5.81 -6.40
C CYS A 110 4.62 4.53 -6.88
N HIS A 111 4.01 3.35 -6.74
CA HIS A 111 4.57 2.09 -7.26
C HIS A 111 4.71 2.08 -8.79
N VAL A 112 3.81 2.76 -9.51
CA VAL A 112 3.94 2.94 -10.96
C VAL A 112 5.15 3.81 -11.29
N VAL A 113 5.28 4.96 -10.63
CA VAL A 113 6.39 5.91 -10.82
C VAL A 113 7.75 5.28 -10.49
N ILE A 114 7.86 4.55 -9.37
CA ILE A 114 9.09 3.84 -8.98
C ILE A 114 9.52 2.87 -10.08
N GLY A 115 8.59 2.09 -10.62
CA GLY A 115 8.92 1.15 -11.71
C GLY A 115 9.36 1.82 -12.99
N ARG A 116 8.74 2.95 -13.35
CA ARG A 116 9.14 3.72 -14.54
C ARG A 116 10.54 4.31 -14.37
N ARG A 117 10.85 4.83 -13.19
CA ARG A 117 12.17 5.40 -12.88
C ARG A 117 13.26 4.33 -12.85
N ALA A 118 13.00 3.19 -12.22
CA ALA A 118 13.94 2.07 -12.21
C ALA A 118 14.28 1.62 -13.64
N ALA A 119 13.27 1.42 -14.49
CA ALA A 119 13.49 1.03 -15.89
C ALA A 119 14.30 2.07 -16.69
N ALA A 120 14.07 3.37 -16.47
CA ALA A 120 14.81 4.43 -17.14
C ALA A 120 16.31 4.45 -16.76
N THR A 121 16.65 4.25 -15.48
CA THR A 121 18.04 4.22 -15.01
C THR A 121 18.84 3.05 -15.61
N HIS A 122 18.22 1.88 -15.76
CA HIS A 122 18.88 0.73 -16.40
C HIS A 122 19.12 0.95 -17.91
N ALA A 123 18.21 1.64 -18.59
CA ALA A 123 18.38 1.97 -20.01
C ALA A 123 19.55 2.95 -20.26
N THR A 124 19.79 3.88 -19.33
CA THR A 124 20.92 4.82 -19.41
C THR A 124 22.28 4.18 -19.08
N ALA A 125 22.30 3.12 -18.26
CA ALA A 125 23.54 2.48 -17.81
C ALA A 125 24.08 1.41 -18.79
N GLY A 126 23.25 0.87 -19.68
CA GLY A 126 23.65 -0.15 -20.67
C GLY A 126 24.01 0.39 -22.05
N GLY A 127 24.04 1.72 -22.23
CA GLY A 127 24.23 2.38 -23.53
C GLY A 127 25.56 3.13 -23.71
N GLY A 128 26.56 2.88 -22.85
CA GLY A 128 27.93 3.41 -22.96
C GLY A 128 28.95 2.29 -23.04
#